data_AF-A0A016QRS6-F1
#
_entry.id   AF-A0A016QRS6-F1
#
_cell.length_a   1.000
_cell.length_b   1.000
_cell.length_c   1.000
_cell.angle_alpha   90.00
_cell.angle_beta   90.00
_cell.angle_gamma   90.00
#
_symmetry.space_group_name_H-M   'P 1'
#
loop_
_entity.id
_entity.type
_entity.pdbx_description
1 polymer ?
#
loop_
_entity_poly.entity_id
_entity_poly.type
_entity_poly.pdbx_seq_one_letter_code
_entity_poly.pdbx_strand_id
1 'polypeptide(L)'
;MLHYPPASPPYPPNVLTPVIESAHPDMIVYGHLHGVNPERALRHVNSIPAHLVAADGLKFRPRLLLDTGKRDPVGPSSPEQAE
;
A
#
# COMPACT_ATOMS: atom_id res chain seq x y z
N MET A 1 -0.54 6.17 1.19
CA MET A 1 0.39 6.25 0.03
C MET A 1 1.43 7.32 0.34
N LEU A 2 2.69 7.08 0.00
CA LEU A 2 3.80 8.02 0.24
C LEU A 2 4.61 8.21 -1.04
N HIS A 3 5.23 9.38 -1.23
CA HIS A 3 6.25 9.52 -2.28
C HIS A 3 7.57 8.90 -1.82
N TYR A 4 8.07 9.33 -0.66
CA TYR A 4 9.31 8.85 -0.05
C TYR A 4 9.13 7.50 0.65
N PRO A 5 10.21 6.73 0.87
CA PRO A 5 10.15 5.54 1.71
C PRO A 5 9.63 5.87 3.11
N PRO A 6 8.82 4.97 3.72
CA PRO A 6 8.32 5.20 5.07
C PRO A 6 9.43 5.12 6.13
N ALA A 7 10.60 4.58 5.79
CA ALA A 7 11.84 4.66 6.55
C ALA A 7 13.07 4.46 5.63
N SER A 8 14.22 4.99 6.02
CA SER A 8 15.51 4.78 5.33
C SER A 8 16.31 3.68 6.01
N PRO A 9 17.07 2.81 5.31
CA PRO A 9 17.95 1.82 5.95
C PRO A 9 18.84 2.48 7.03
N PRO A 10 18.96 1.93 8.25
CA PRO A 10 18.53 0.60 8.72
C PRO A 10 17.06 0.51 9.20
N TYR A 11 16.22 1.45 8.77
CA TYR A 11 14.79 1.55 9.04
C TYR A 11 14.39 1.86 10.48
N PRO A 12 14.97 2.90 11.11
CA PRO A 12 14.51 3.34 12.42
C PRO A 12 13.09 3.95 12.33
N PRO A 13 12.30 3.87 13.42
CA PRO A 13 11.08 4.65 13.56
C PRO A 13 11.33 6.15 13.31
N ASN A 14 10.37 6.82 12.68
CA ASN A 14 10.42 8.26 12.40
C ASN A 14 9.04 8.89 12.54
N VAL A 15 8.90 10.16 12.17
CA VAL A 15 7.65 10.94 12.30
C VAL A 15 6.46 10.33 11.56
N LEU A 16 6.69 9.51 10.52
CA LEU A 16 5.64 8.79 9.80
C LEU A 16 5.19 7.51 10.51
N THR A 17 6.03 6.92 11.37
CA THR A 17 5.72 5.68 12.09
C THR A 17 4.41 5.77 12.89
N PRO A 18 4.21 6.75 13.79
CA PRO A 18 2.96 6.84 14.55
C PRO A 18 1.74 7.13 13.65
N VAL A 19 1.93 7.85 12.55
CA VAL A 19 0.85 8.10 11.58
C VAL A 19 0.43 6.80 10.88
N ILE A 20 1.40 6.01 10.41
CA ILE A 20 1.15 4.71 9.78
C ILE A 20 0.50 3.74 10.76
N GLU A 21 0.99 3.69 12.00
CA GLU A 21 0.41 2.86 13.06
C GLU A 21 -1.04 3.24 13.34
N SER A 22 -1.34 4.53 13.53
CA SER A 22 -2.69 5.00 13.83
C SER A 22 -3.70 4.76 12.70
N ALA A 23 -3.23 4.77 11.45
CA ALA A 23 -4.07 4.57 10.28
C ALA A 23 -4.39 3.10 9.99
N HIS A 24 -3.64 2.15 10.58
CA HIS A 24 -3.78 0.70 10.35
C HIS A 24 -4.02 0.30 8.88
N PRO A 25 -3.18 0.73 7.92
CA PRO A 25 -3.42 0.44 6.51
C PRO A 25 -3.15 -1.03 6.20
N ASP A 26 -3.90 -1.60 5.23
CA ASP A 26 -3.64 -2.94 4.71
C ASP A 26 -2.30 -3.05 3.95
N MET A 27 -1.84 -1.92 3.38
CA MET A 27 -0.58 -1.86 2.64
C MET A 27 -0.01 -0.43 2.57
N ILE A 28 1.30 -0.36 2.37
CA ILE A 28 2.05 0.88 2.13
C ILE A 28 2.55 0.87 0.68
N VAL A 29 2.31 1.95 -0.04
CA VAL A 29 2.81 2.17 -1.41
C VAL A 29 3.76 3.36 -1.38
N TYR A 30 4.97 3.18 -1.90
CA TYR A 30 5.99 4.23 -1.92
C TYR A 30 6.87 4.20 -3.18
N GLY A 31 7.54 5.32 -3.48
CA GLY A 31 8.40 5.48 -4.64
C GLY A 31 9.77 6.05 -4.27
N HIS A 32 10.19 7.08 -5.01
CA HIS A 32 11.39 7.90 -4.82
C HIS A 32 12.75 7.21 -5.05
N LEU A 33 12.91 5.93 -4.70
CA LEU A 33 14.18 5.22 -4.85
C LEU A 33 14.41 4.82 -6.31
N HIS A 34 15.48 5.35 -6.91
CA HIS A 34 15.89 5.08 -8.29
C HIS A 34 17.20 4.28 -8.35
N GLY A 35 17.32 3.38 -9.33
CA GLY A 35 18.51 2.53 -9.53
C GLY A 35 18.79 1.53 -8.41
N VAL A 36 17.86 1.35 -7.46
CA VAL A 36 17.98 0.40 -6.35
C VAL A 36 17.52 -0.99 -6.76
N ASN A 37 18.11 -2.04 -6.18
CA ASN A 37 17.57 -3.39 -6.30
C ASN A 37 16.27 -3.50 -5.49
N PRO A 38 15.09 -3.76 -6.11
CA PRO A 38 13.82 -3.87 -5.39
C PRO A 38 13.82 -4.96 -4.31
N GLU A 39 14.67 -5.99 -4.44
CA GLU A 39 14.83 -7.05 -3.43
C GLU A 39 15.45 -6.55 -2.13
N ARG A 40 16.19 -5.43 -2.18
CA ARG A 40 16.81 -4.78 -1.02
C ARG A 40 15.99 -3.62 -0.46
N ALA A 41 14.89 -3.27 -1.12
CA ALA A 41 14.00 -2.21 -0.68
C ALA A 41 13.17 -2.66 0.53
N LEU A 42 12.61 -1.70 1.26
CA LEU A 42 11.76 -1.96 2.42
C LEU A 42 10.49 -2.70 2.01
N ARG A 43 10.25 -3.87 2.62
CA ARG A 43 9.12 -4.75 2.29
C ARG A 43 7.99 -4.72 3.30
N HIS A 44 8.26 -4.27 4.52
CA HIS A 44 7.25 -4.17 5.58
C HIS A 44 7.58 -3.03 6.56
N VAL A 45 6.56 -2.47 7.20
CA VAL A 45 6.68 -1.59 8.38
C VAL A 45 5.75 -2.14 9.45
N ASN A 46 6.26 -2.54 10.61
CA ASN A 46 5.46 -3.10 11.72
C ASN A 46 4.40 -4.12 11.24
N SER A 47 4.83 -5.07 10.40
CA SER A 47 4.01 -6.12 9.75
C SER A 47 3.13 -5.70 8.57
N ILE A 48 2.99 -4.41 8.28
CA ILE A 48 2.23 -3.92 7.12
C ILE A 48 3.10 -4.07 5.86
N PRO A 49 2.62 -4.73 4.79
CA PRO A 49 3.38 -4.88 3.55
C PRO A 49 3.65 -3.53 2.88
N ALA A 50 4.87 -3.35 2.37
CA ALA A 50 5.32 -2.14 1.70
C ALA A 50 5.80 -2.45 0.27
N HIS A 51 5.34 -1.63 -0.68
CA HIS A 51 5.57 -1.82 -2.10
C HIS A 51 6.31 -0.63 -2.71
N LEU A 52 7.55 -0.85 -3.14
CA LEU A 52 8.27 0.07 -4.02
C LEU A 52 7.66 0.05 -5.42
N VAL A 53 7.18 1.19 -5.90
CA VAL A 53 6.55 1.37 -7.22
C VAL A 53 7.27 2.40 -8.11
N ALA A 54 8.55 2.67 -7.82
CA ALA A 54 9.37 3.50 -8.71
C ALA A 54 9.42 2.88 -10.13
N ALA A 55 9.19 3.70 -11.15
CA ALA A 55 8.96 3.23 -12.52
C ALA A 55 10.16 2.45 -13.08
N ASP A 56 11.37 2.92 -12.85
CA ASP A 56 12.61 2.23 -13.23
C ASP A 56 12.79 0.91 -12.48
N GLY A 57 12.46 0.86 -11.18
CA GLY A 57 12.41 -0.37 -10.39
C GLY A 57 11.40 -1.40 -10.91
N LEU A 58 10.31 -0.94 -11.54
CA LEU A 58 9.29 -1.77 -12.18
C LEU A 58 9.54 -2.01 -13.68
N LYS A 59 10.70 -1.61 -14.23
CA LYS A 59 11.01 -1.70 -15.67
C LYS A 59 9.93 -1.03 -16.54
N PHE A 60 9.40 0.09 -16.05
CA PHE A 60 8.35 0.87 -16.70
C PHE A 60 7.08 0.07 -17.00
N ARG A 61 6.77 -0.94 -16.19
CA ARG A 61 5.54 -1.72 -16.27
C ARG A 61 4.68 -1.49 -15.02
N PRO A 62 3.43 -1.00 -15.15
CA PRO A 62 2.54 -0.88 -14.02
C PRO A 62 2.34 -2.23 -13.30
N ARG A 63 2.32 -2.18 -11.97
CA ARG A 63 2.06 -3.35 -11.12
C ARG A 63 0.70 -3.19 -10.47
N LEU A 64 -0.18 -4.18 -10.67
CA LEU A 64 -1.43 -4.27 -9.91
C LEU A 64 -1.10 -4.66 -8.46
N LEU A 65 -1.51 -3.83 -7.51
CA LEU A 65 -1.32 -4.05 -6.07
C LEU A 65 -2.62 -4.38 -5.34
N LEU A 66 -3.73 -3.78 -5.78
CA LEU A 66 -5.05 -3.99 -5.23
C LEU A 66 -6.05 -3.97 -6.38
N ASP A 67 -6.84 -5.03 -6.51
CA ASP A 67 -8.05 -5.04 -7.34
C ASP A 67 -9.24 -4.74 -6.42
N THR A 68 -9.90 -3.61 -6.64
CA THR A 68 -11.08 -3.20 -5.87
C THR A 68 -12.38 -3.80 -6.41
N GLY A 69 -12.30 -4.65 -7.45
CA GLY A 69 -13.43 -5.17 -8.19
C GLY A 69 -14.22 -4.10 -8.94
N LYS A 70 -15.26 -4.53 -9.68
CA LYS A 70 -16.43 -3.68 -9.89
C LYS A 70 -17.23 -3.74 -8.60
N ARG A 71 -17.59 -2.59 -8.03
CA ARG A 71 -18.58 -2.54 -6.96
C ARG A 71 -19.85 -3.17 -7.52
N ASP A 72 -20.24 -4.34 -7.03
CA ASP A 72 -21.59 -4.84 -7.32
C ASP A 72 -22.55 -3.73 -6.88
N PRO A 73 -23.50 -3.31 -7.72
CA PRO A 73 -24.52 -2.38 -7.26
C PRO A 73 -25.15 -3.02 -6.02
N VAL A 74 -25.18 -2.29 -4.92
CA VAL A 74 -25.95 -2.68 -3.73
C VAL A 74 -27.39 -2.82 -4.23
N GLY A 75 -27.81 -4.06 -4.48
CA GLY A 75 -29.18 -4.37 -4.84
C GLY A 75 -30.08 -3.97 -3.66
N PRO A 76 -31.33 -3.56 -3.93
CA PRO A 76 -32.23 -3.18 -2.86
C PRO A 76 -32.36 -4.37 -1.88
N SER A 77 -32.17 -4.10 -0.59
CA SER A 77 -32.56 -5.00 0.49
C SER A 77 -33.98 -5.47 0.21
N SER A 78 -34.18 -6.79 0.13
CA SER A 78 -35.51 -7.39 -0.08
C SER A 78 -36.54 -6.74 0.85
N PRO A 79 -37.74 -6.42 0.34
CA PRO A 79 -38.81 -5.92 1.19
C PRO A 79 -39.22 -7.02 2.17
N GLU A 80 -39.26 -6.62 3.43
CA GLU A 80 -40.17 -7.06 4.49
C GLU A 80 -41.16 -8.15 4.07
N GLN A 81 -40.99 -9.37 4.60
CA GLN A 81 -42.05 -10.37 4.55
C GLN A 81 -43.15 -9.92 5.52
N ALA A 82 -44.25 -9.43 4.95
CA ALA A 82 -45.52 -9.34 5.62
C ALA A 82 -46.17 -10.72 5.64
N GLU A 83 -46.37 -11.29 6.83
CA GLU A 83 -47.58 -12.04 7.19
C GLU A 83 -47.81 -11.97 8.71
#